data_AF-A0A811T4S2-F1
#
_entry.id   AF-A0A811T4S2-F1
#
_cell.length_a   1.000
_cell.length_b   1.000
_cell.length_c   1.000
_cell.angle_alpha   90.00
_cell.angle_beta   90.00
_cell.angle_gamma   90.00
#
_symmetry.space_group_name_H-M   'P 1'
#
loop_
_entity.id
_entity.type
_entity.pdbx_description
1 polymer ?
#
loop_
_entity_poly.entity_id
_entity_poly.type
_entity_poly.pdbx_seq_one_letter_code
_entity_poly.pdbx_strand_id
1 'polypeptide(L)' 'MGADCVVMAVFHDTFKDISLGALKCVMNSDPVLIDIRGMFGRGDAERIRFCYRGL' A
#
# COMPACT_ATOMS: atom_id res chain seq x y z
N MET A 1 -9.52 13.37 7.34
CA MET A 1 -8.53 13.52 6.25
C MET A 1 -7.69 12.28 6.25
N GLY A 2 -7.76 11.46 5.19
CA GLY A 2 -6.88 10.32 4.96
C GLY A 2 -6.10 10.52 3.66
N ALA A 3 -5.14 9.65 3.38
CA ALA A 3 -4.41 9.68 2.12
C ALA A 3 -5.23 9.04 0.99
N ASP A 4 -5.22 9.65 -0.20
CA ASP A 4 -5.81 9.05 -1.41
C ASP A 4 -4.84 8.05 -2.07
N CYS A 5 -3.55 8.31 -1.95
CA CYS A 5 -2.50 7.49 -2.54
C CYS A 5 -1.29 7.38 -1.61
N VAL A 6 -0.70 6.19 -1.57
CA VAL A 6 0.59 5.93 -0.96
C VAL A 6 1.54 5.40 -2.03
N VAL A 7 2.74 5.99 -2.07
CA VAL A 7 3.83 5.56 -2.95
C VAL A 7 4.97 5.01 -2.11
N MET A 8 5.21 3.70 -2.22
CA MET A 8 6.32 3.01 -1.58
C MET A 8 7.51 2.99 -2.53
N ALA A 9 8.37 4.00 -2.44
CA ALA A 9 9.52 4.17 -3.32
C ALA A 9 10.79 3.42 -2.86
N VAL A 10 10.92 3.24 -1.54
CA VAL A 10 12.13 2.71 -0.89
C VAL A 10 11.74 1.70 0.17
N PHE A 11 12.60 0.70 0.36
CA PHE A 11 12.40 -0.37 1.33
C PHE A 11 13.38 -0.20 2.49
N HIS A 12 13.03 0.66 3.44
CA HIS A 12 13.73 0.75 4.71
C HIS A 12 13.16 -0.26 5.70
N ASP A 13 14.01 -0.84 6.54
CA ASP A 13 13.61 -1.85 7.53
C ASP A 13 12.48 -1.37 8.45
N THR A 14 12.45 -0.08 8.76
CA THR A 14 11.39 0.56 9.58
C THR A 14 9.98 0.40 8.98
N PHE A 15 9.86 0.19 7.67
CA PHE A 15 8.56 0.04 7.02
C PHE A 15 8.15 -1.41 6.81
N LYS A 16 9.04 -2.40 7.03
CA LYS A 16 8.76 -3.83 6.81
C LYS A 16 7.53 -4.34 7.55
N ASP A 17 7.28 -3.80 8.74
CA ASP A 17 6.20 -4.26 9.62
C ASP A 17 4.86 -3.54 9.36
N ILE A 18 4.81 -2.59 8.42
CA ILE A 18 3.55 -1.96 8.03
C ILE A 18 2.72 -2.96 7.24
N SER A 19 1.58 -3.36 7.79
CA SER A 19 0.61 -4.18 7.08
C SER A 19 -0.25 -3.36 6.12
N LEU A 20 -0.71 -4.01 5.05
CA LEU A 20 -1.69 -3.45 4.12
C LEU A 20 -2.99 -2.99 4.82
N GLY A 21 -3.41 -3.67 5.89
CA GLY A 21 -4.59 -3.30 6.67
C GLY A 21 -4.38 -2.01 7.46
N ALA A 22 -3.23 -1.87 8.13
CA ALA A 22 -2.85 -0.65 8.82
C ALA A 22 -2.78 0.54 7.87
N LEU A 23 -2.21 0.33 6.67
CA LEU A 23 -2.16 1.35 5.62
C LEU A 23 -3.57 1.77 5.17
N LYS A 24 -4.48 0.81 4.99
CA LYS A 24 -5.85 1.09 4.57
C LYS A 24 -6.63 1.92 5.59
N CYS A 25 -6.39 1.72 6.89
CA CYS A 25 -7.08 2.46 7.95
C CYS A 25 -6.77 3.97 7.95
N VAL A 26 -5.66 4.39 7.35
CA VAL A 26 -5.27 5.81 7.25
C VAL A 26 -5.58 6.41 5.87
N MET A 27 -6.21 5.64 4.98
CA MET A 27 -6.54 6.04 3.62
C MET A 27 -8.04 6.28 3.43
N ASN A 28 -8.37 7.02 2.37
CA ASN A 28 -9.76 7.24 1.96
C ASN A 28 -10.35 5.99 1.29
N SER A 29 -11.63 6.04 0.94
CA SER A 29 -12.46 4.92 0.48
C SER A 29 -11.91 4.12 -0.71
N ASP A 30 -11.17 4.78 -1.59
CA ASP A 30 -10.60 4.22 -2.82
C ASP A 30 -9.07 4.25 -2.78
N PRO A 31 -8.42 3.39 -1.96
CA PRO A 31 -7.01 3.55 -1.65
C PRO A 31 -6.12 3.11 -2.82
N VAL A 32 -5.25 4.02 -3.27
CA VAL A 32 -4.26 3.74 -4.33
C VAL A 32 -2.90 3.41 -3.72
N LEU A 33 -2.35 2.24 -4.04
CA LEU A 33 -1.02 1.83 -3.61
C LEU A 33 -0.11 1.66 -4.83
N ILE A 34 0.93 2.50 -4.89
CA ILE A 34 2.02 2.38 -5.85
C ILE A 34 3.22 1.78 -5.12
N ASP A 35 3.58 0.54 -5.46
CA ASP A 35 4.63 -0.22 -4.80
C ASP A 35 5.79 -0.50 -5.75
N ILE A 36 6.79 0.39 -5.74
CA ILE A 36 7.90 0.39 -6.68
C ILE A 36 8.88 -0.77 -6.42
N ARG A 37 8.94 -1.26 -5.18
CA ARG A 37 9.89 -2.31 -4.76
C ARG A 37 9.25 -3.67 -4.58
N GLY A 38 7.94 -3.79 -4.82
CA GLY A 38 7.20 -5.04 -4.63
C GLY A 38 7.21 -5.51 -3.17
N MET A 39 7.15 -4.58 -2.23
CA MET A 39 7.07 -4.89 -0.80
C MET A 39 5.80 -5.72 -0.47
N PHE A 40 4.72 -5.46 -1.19
CA PHE A 40 3.44 -6.14 -1.04
C PHE A 40 3.11 -6.98 -2.27
N GLY A 41 2.52 -8.15 -2.05
CA GLY A 41 1.97 -8.95 -3.13
C GLY A 41 0.72 -8.30 -3.73
N ARG A 42 0.66 -8.20 -5.07
CA ARG A 42 -0.52 -7.70 -5.80
C ARG A 42 -1.82 -8.37 -5.33
N GLY A 43 -1.83 -9.70 -5.24
CA GLY A 43 -3.02 -10.46 -4.87
C GLY A 43 -3.53 -10.13 -3.45
N ASP A 44 -2.61 -9.91 -2.51
CA ASP A 44 -2.98 -9.50 -1.15
C ASP A 44 -3.54 -8.08 -1.10
N ALA A 45 -2.92 -7.15 -1.84
CA ALA A 45 -3.39 -5.76 -1.93
C ALA A 45 -4.79 -5.67 -2.59
N GLU A 46 -4.97 -6.34 -3.72
CA GLU A 46 -6.24 -6.35 -4.46
C GLU A 46 -7.35 -7.09 -3.67
N ARG A 47 -7.02 -8.16 -2.93
CA ARG A 47 -7.97 -8.88 -2.05
C ARG A 47 -8.62 -7.99 -1.02
N ILE A 48 -7.90 -6.98 -0.51
CA ILE A 48 -8.46 -5.99 0.41
C ILE A 48 -8.82 -4.67 -0.30
N ARG A 49 -9.04 -4.70 -1.62
CA ARG A 49 -9.53 -3.58 -2.45
C ARG A 49 -8.60 -2.37 -2.54
N PHE A 50 -7.29 -2.57 -2.56
CA PHE A 50 -6.39 -1.53 -3.08
C PHE A 50 -6.44 -1.47 -4.60
N CYS A 51 -6.37 -0.25 -5.15
CA CYS A 51 -5.94 -0.06 -6.52
C CYS A 51 -4.41 -0.19 -6.57
N TYR A 52 -3.91 -1.40 -6.85
CA TYR A 52 -2.49 -1.72 -6.79
C TYR A 52 -1.77 -1.50 -8.13
N ARG A 53 -0.61 -0.83 -8.07
CA ARG A 53 0.33 -0.67 -9.19
C ARG A 53 1.75 -0.95 -8.69
N GLY A 54 2.35 -2.02 -9.20
CA GLY A 54 3.78 -2.28 -9.06
C GLY A 54 4.52 -2.00 -10.37
N LEU A 55 5.85 -1.90 -10.27
CA LEU A 55 6.77 -1.92 -11.42
C LEU A 55 7.37 -3.32 -11.62
#